data_AF-A0A3D4IGR8-F1
#
_entry.id   AF-A0A3D4IGR8-F1
#
_cell.length_a   1.000
_cell.length_b   1.000
_cell.length_c   1.000
_cell.angle_alpha   90.00
_cell.angle_beta   90.00
_cell.angle_gamma   90.00
#
_symmetry.space_group_name_H-M   'P 1'
#
loop_
_entity.id
_entity.type
_entity.pdbx_description
1 polymer ?
#
loop_
_entity_poly.entity_id
_entity_poly.type
_entity_poly.pdbx_seq_one_letter_code
_entity_poly.pdbx_strand_id
1 'polypeptide(L)'
;KNLVTFSQPSQPVHVIIDPNYPIKDNDGRQVINDTFPLKTNWEVARRVSEILNDRYKVSVLLSRNDMDDLVSPADRAAVANRNKALLLVRLDVNASVGSGYAVFYADRFKTDKAASLGLVGLSQKAAHLLDRNLRASLKDMMVANDVAPERDIPSAAIDRSSWFSEVPSVT
;
A
#
# COMPACT_ATOMS: atom_id res chain seq x y z
N LYS A 1 -26.72 -6.17 -4.68
CA LYS A 1 -26.88 -4.92 -5.46
C LYS A 1 -26.89 -3.75 -4.49
N ASN A 2 -25.78 -3.04 -4.39
CA ASN A 2 -25.64 -1.67 -3.89
C ASN A 2 -24.31 -1.19 -4.46
N LEU A 3 -24.34 -0.71 -5.71
CA LEU A 3 -23.18 -0.08 -6.32
C LEU A 3 -23.02 1.27 -5.63
N VAL A 4 -21.96 1.42 -4.83
CA VAL A 4 -21.57 2.71 -4.30
C VAL A 4 -21.24 3.61 -5.50
N THR A 5 -22.10 4.58 -5.78
CA THR A 5 -21.84 5.62 -6.77
C THR A 5 -20.82 6.58 -6.17
N PHE A 6 -19.59 6.48 -6.63
CA PHE A 6 -18.57 7.49 -6.33
C PHE A 6 -18.83 8.71 -7.22
N SER A 7 -19.08 9.86 -6.62
CA SER A 7 -19.04 11.15 -7.32
C SER A 7 -17.64 11.31 -7.93
N GLN A 8 -17.58 11.65 -9.21
CA GLN A 8 -16.29 11.91 -9.85
C GLN A 8 -15.63 13.12 -9.18
N PRO A 9 -14.40 13.00 -8.66
CA PRO A 9 -13.71 14.11 -8.02
C PRO A 9 -13.44 15.22 -9.05
N SER A 10 -13.54 16.48 -8.63
CA SER A 10 -13.34 17.66 -9.49
C SER A 10 -11.88 17.92 -9.88
N GLN A 11 -10.96 17.14 -9.32
CA GLN A 11 -9.52 17.10 -9.61
C GLN A 11 -9.06 15.63 -9.57
N PRO A 12 -8.00 15.25 -10.30
CA PRO A 12 -7.49 13.88 -10.25
C PRO A 12 -7.06 13.53 -8.82
N VAL A 13 -7.66 12.50 -8.22
CA VAL A 13 -7.20 11.94 -6.96
C VAL A 13 -5.89 11.22 -7.25
N HIS A 14 -4.78 11.70 -6.67
CA HIS A 14 -3.46 11.07 -6.81
C HIS A 14 -3.29 9.95 -5.79
N VAL A 15 -3.24 8.71 -6.27
CA VAL A 15 -2.91 7.53 -5.46
C VAL A 15 -1.57 6.97 -5.93
N ILE A 16 -0.69 6.65 -4.99
CA ILE A 16 0.51 5.85 -5.28
C ILE A 16 0.21 4.40 -4.96
N ILE A 17 0.46 3.51 -5.92
CA ILE A 17 0.53 2.07 -5.67
C ILE A 17 2.00 1.65 -5.64
N ASP A 18 2.42 1.05 -4.55
CA ASP A 18 3.81 0.66 -4.32
C ASP A 18 3.95 -0.86 -4.28
N PRO A 19 4.30 -1.51 -5.41
CA PRO A 19 4.60 -2.94 -5.42
C PRO A 19 5.92 -3.20 -4.70
N ASN A 20 5.89 -3.86 -3.53
CA ASN A 20 7.09 -4.16 -2.75
C ASN A 20 8.10 -5.00 -3.56
N TYR A 21 9.38 -4.82 -3.22
CA TYR A 21 10.55 -5.38 -3.91
C TYR A 21 10.83 -4.79 -5.31
N PRO A 22 12.06 -4.92 -5.84
CA PRO A 22 13.26 -5.23 -5.08
C PRO A 22 13.67 -4.05 -4.18
N ILE A 23 14.25 -4.38 -3.03
CA ILE A 23 14.91 -3.45 -2.09
C ILE A 23 16.30 -3.99 -1.78
N LYS A 24 17.17 -3.14 -1.19
CA LYS A 24 18.60 -3.42 -1.03
C LYS A 24 18.92 -4.82 -0.48
N ASP A 25 18.19 -5.24 0.55
CA ASP A 25 18.48 -6.47 1.30
C ASP A 25 17.50 -7.62 1.00
N ASN A 26 16.54 -7.40 0.09
CA ASN A 26 15.59 -8.43 -0.34
C ASN A 26 15.07 -8.09 -1.74
N ASP A 27 15.30 -8.96 -2.72
CA ASP A 27 14.90 -8.74 -4.10
C ASP A 27 13.51 -9.31 -4.44
N GLY A 28 12.88 -10.04 -3.52
CA GLY A 28 11.57 -10.65 -3.70
C GLY A 28 11.52 -11.76 -4.77
N ARG A 29 12.68 -12.32 -5.16
CA ARG A 29 12.77 -13.36 -6.21
C ARG A 29 12.64 -14.79 -5.73
N GLN A 30 12.76 -15.01 -4.43
CA GLN A 30 12.50 -16.31 -3.84
C GLN A 30 11.00 -16.60 -3.86
N VAL A 31 10.61 -17.78 -4.36
CA VAL A 31 9.24 -18.29 -4.23
C VAL A 31 9.00 -18.68 -2.78
N ILE A 32 7.90 -18.18 -2.22
CA ILE A 32 7.49 -18.40 -0.83
C ILE A 32 6.04 -18.89 -0.86
N ASN A 33 5.78 -20.08 -0.31
CA ASN A 33 4.45 -20.70 -0.29
C ASN A 33 3.78 -20.66 -1.69
N ASP A 34 4.50 -21.14 -2.71
CA ASP A 34 4.09 -21.15 -4.13
C ASP A 34 3.78 -19.77 -4.75
N THR A 35 4.11 -18.69 -4.06
CA THR A 35 3.93 -17.31 -4.53
C THR A 35 5.27 -16.70 -4.85
N PHE A 36 5.36 -15.97 -5.97
CA PHE A 36 6.55 -15.21 -6.35
C PHE A 36 6.34 -13.73 -5.97
N PRO A 37 6.85 -13.25 -4.81
CA PRO A 37 6.47 -11.97 -4.23
C PRO A 37 6.66 -10.77 -5.16
N LEU A 38 7.83 -10.64 -5.79
CA LEU A 38 8.12 -9.52 -6.70
C LEU A 38 7.11 -9.46 -7.86
N LYS A 39 6.88 -10.60 -8.51
CA LYS A 39 5.99 -10.71 -9.66
C LYS A 39 4.53 -10.47 -9.25
N THR A 40 4.08 -11.11 -8.17
CA THR A 40 2.71 -10.96 -7.66
C THR A 40 2.42 -9.51 -7.27
N ASN A 41 3.29 -8.86 -6.50
CA ASN A 41 3.12 -7.46 -6.12
C ASN A 41 3.05 -6.55 -7.35
N TRP A 42 3.92 -6.76 -8.34
CA TRP A 42 3.96 -5.98 -9.57
C TRP A 42 2.69 -6.14 -10.42
N GLU A 43 2.25 -7.37 -10.65
CA GLU A 43 1.06 -7.67 -11.46
C GLU A 43 -0.22 -7.12 -10.81
N VAL A 44 -0.36 -7.28 -9.49
CA VAL A 44 -1.49 -6.69 -8.75
C VAL A 44 -1.44 -5.17 -8.82
N ALA A 45 -0.26 -4.55 -8.62
CA ALA A 45 -0.12 -3.09 -8.68
C ALA A 45 -0.53 -2.53 -10.04
N ARG A 46 -0.04 -3.13 -11.13
CA ARG A 46 -0.41 -2.75 -12.50
C ARG A 46 -1.91 -2.89 -12.71
N ARG A 47 -2.49 -4.02 -12.32
CA ARG A 47 -3.92 -4.27 -12.55
C ARG A 47 -4.82 -3.33 -11.76
N VAL A 48 -4.47 -3.04 -10.51
CA VAL A 48 -5.18 -2.06 -9.68
C VAL A 48 -5.08 -0.67 -10.30
N SER A 49 -3.89 -0.28 -10.77
CA SER A 49 -3.66 1.04 -11.38
C SER A 49 -4.47 1.22 -12.66
N GLU A 50 -4.49 0.21 -13.54
CA GLU A 50 -5.33 0.19 -14.74
C GLU A 50 -6.81 0.34 -14.40
N ILE A 51 -7.32 -0.46 -13.44
CA ILE A 51 -8.74 -0.42 -13.05
C ILE A 51 -9.12 0.96 -12.48
N LEU A 52 -8.30 1.52 -11.59
CA LEU A 52 -8.53 2.81 -10.96
C LEU A 52 -8.51 3.95 -11.98
N ASN A 53 -7.56 3.94 -12.92
CA ASN A 53 -7.47 4.94 -13.97
C ASN A 53 -8.64 4.81 -14.96
N ASP A 54 -8.81 3.62 -15.56
CA ASP A 54 -9.74 3.44 -16.67
C ASP A 54 -11.19 3.56 -16.25
N ARG A 55 -11.56 2.94 -15.11
CA ARG A 55 -12.95 2.83 -14.68
C ARG A 55 -13.37 3.95 -13.73
N TYR A 56 -12.47 4.40 -12.87
CA TYR A 56 -12.80 5.34 -11.79
C TYR A 56 -12.21 6.73 -11.99
N LYS A 57 -11.40 6.94 -13.05
CA LYS A 57 -10.73 8.21 -13.38
C LYS A 57 -9.89 8.75 -12.22
N VAL A 58 -9.28 7.84 -11.47
CA VAL A 58 -8.31 8.14 -10.41
C VAL A 58 -6.92 8.21 -11.04
N SER A 59 -6.15 9.27 -10.76
CA SER A 59 -4.77 9.37 -11.20
C SER A 59 -3.90 8.46 -10.35
N VAL A 60 -3.40 7.38 -10.95
CA VAL A 60 -2.52 6.44 -10.25
C VAL A 60 -1.11 6.53 -10.80
N LEU A 61 -0.13 6.60 -9.90
CA LEU A 61 1.28 6.42 -10.22
C LEU A 61 1.81 5.21 -9.47
N LEU A 62 2.74 4.48 -10.09
CA LEU A 62 3.53 3.49 -9.38
C LEU A 62 4.70 4.18 -8.66
N SER A 63 5.14 3.60 -7.55
CA SER A 63 6.33 4.08 -6.82
C SER A 63 7.66 3.86 -7.56
N ARG A 64 7.65 3.09 -8.65
CA ARG A 64 8.78 2.74 -9.51
C ARG A 64 8.30 2.47 -10.95
N ASN A 65 9.20 2.56 -11.93
CA ASN A 65 8.84 2.51 -13.35
C ASN A 65 8.86 1.09 -13.91
N ASP A 66 9.76 0.25 -13.41
CA ASP A 66 9.93 -1.13 -13.86
C ASP A 66 9.88 -2.14 -12.71
N MET A 67 9.57 -3.41 -13.04
CA MET A 67 9.54 -4.54 -12.12
C MET A 67 10.91 -4.87 -11.54
N ASP A 68 12.01 -4.57 -12.24
CA ASP A 68 13.36 -4.86 -11.75
C ASP A 68 14.08 -3.64 -11.14
N ASP A 69 13.42 -2.48 -11.08
CA ASP A 69 13.98 -1.26 -10.48
C ASP A 69 14.27 -1.43 -8.98
N LEU A 70 15.55 -1.36 -8.60
CA LEU A 70 16.00 -1.31 -7.21
C LEU A 70 15.81 0.09 -6.62
N VAL A 71 14.68 0.30 -5.94
CA VAL A 71 14.30 1.58 -5.33
C VAL A 71 14.16 1.43 -3.83
N SER A 72 14.82 2.29 -3.04
CA SER A 72 14.74 2.26 -1.59
C SER A 72 13.33 2.59 -1.09
N PRO A 73 12.91 2.09 0.09
CA PRO A 73 11.63 2.47 0.69
C PRO A 73 11.46 3.99 0.85
N ALA A 74 12.55 4.72 1.17
CA ALA A 74 12.54 6.17 1.31
C ALA A 74 12.31 6.88 -0.03
N ASP A 75 12.92 6.41 -1.12
CA ASP A 75 12.70 6.98 -2.45
C ASP A 75 11.27 6.71 -2.95
N ARG A 76 10.73 5.51 -2.70
CA ARG A 76 9.33 5.16 -2.99
C ARG A 76 8.35 6.08 -2.25
N ALA A 77 8.63 6.34 -0.97
CA ALA A 77 7.89 7.31 -0.16
C ALA A 77 7.98 8.73 -0.73
N ALA A 78 9.16 9.15 -1.17
CA ALA A 78 9.37 10.47 -1.77
C ALA A 78 8.55 10.68 -3.06
N VAL A 79 8.26 9.63 -3.82
CA VAL A 79 7.34 9.71 -4.98
C VAL A 79 5.94 10.18 -4.54
N ALA A 80 5.39 9.62 -3.45
CA ALA A 80 4.09 10.04 -2.93
C ALA A 80 4.09 11.50 -2.48
N ASN A 81 5.14 11.91 -1.78
CA ASN A 81 5.27 13.29 -1.28
C ASN A 81 5.38 14.30 -2.42
N ARG A 82 6.27 14.05 -3.41
CA ARG A 82 6.49 14.95 -4.55
C ARG A 82 5.23 15.12 -5.41
N ASN A 83 4.43 14.07 -5.52
CA ASN A 83 3.19 14.07 -6.29
C ASN A 83 1.96 14.47 -5.46
N LYS A 84 2.14 14.89 -4.20
CA LYS A 84 1.05 15.29 -3.29
C LYS A 84 -0.07 14.24 -3.23
N ALA A 85 0.32 12.96 -3.17
CA ALA A 85 -0.62 11.86 -3.17
C ALA A 85 -1.54 11.92 -1.95
N LEU A 86 -2.81 11.61 -2.16
CA LEU A 86 -3.82 11.51 -1.10
C LEU A 86 -3.73 10.19 -0.36
N LEU A 87 -3.21 9.15 -1.03
CA LEU A 87 -3.03 7.83 -0.47
C LEU A 87 -1.82 7.14 -1.12
N LEU A 88 -1.01 6.48 -0.30
CA LEU A 88 -0.06 5.48 -0.75
C LEU A 88 -0.54 4.12 -0.27
N VAL A 89 -0.63 3.15 -1.19
CA VAL A 89 -0.94 1.75 -0.87
C VAL A 89 0.24 0.91 -1.28
N ARG A 90 0.94 0.34 -0.29
CA ARG A 90 1.98 -0.66 -0.54
C ARG A 90 1.36 -2.04 -0.60
N LEU A 91 1.76 -2.83 -1.59
CA LEU A 91 1.37 -4.22 -1.76
C LEU A 91 2.53 -5.11 -1.36
N ASP A 92 2.23 -6.15 -0.58
CA ASP A 92 3.23 -7.14 -0.20
C ASP A 92 2.65 -8.55 -0.10
N VAL A 93 3.53 -9.55 -0.22
CA VAL A 93 3.23 -10.95 0.02
C VAL A 93 3.97 -11.37 1.28
N ASN A 94 3.22 -11.76 2.30
CA ASN A 94 3.80 -12.20 3.56
C ASN A 94 4.24 -13.67 3.49
N ALA A 95 5.41 -13.96 4.06
CA ALA A 95 6.01 -15.29 4.15
C ALA A 95 5.58 -16.11 5.38
N SER A 96 4.77 -15.55 6.27
CA SER A 96 4.40 -16.20 7.53
C SER A 96 3.53 -17.46 7.35
N VAL A 97 3.55 -18.34 8.35
CA VAL A 97 2.65 -19.50 8.44
C VAL A 97 1.20 -19.03 8.54
N GLY A 98 0.37 -19.39 7.56
CA GLY A 98 -1.06 -19.03 7.52
C GLY A 98 -1.53 -18.71 6.11
N SER A 99 -2.80 -18.31 5.98
CA SER A 99 -3.39 -17.84 4.72
C SER A 99 -4.23 -16.59 4.96
N GLY A 100 -4.59 -15.89 3.89
CA GLY A 100 -5.41 -14.69 3.97
C GLY A 100 -4.62 -13.40 3.78
N TYR A 101 -5.20 -12.29 4.22
CA TYR A 101 -4.60 -10.96 4.12
C TYR A 101 -4.71 -10.20 5.45
N ALA A 102 -3.86 -9.20 5.62
CA ALA A 102 -3.95 -8.20 6.68
C ALA A 102 -3.69 -6.81 6.08
N VAL A 103 -4.23 -5.77 6.71
CA VAL A 103 -4.03 -4.37 6.29
C VAL A 103 -3.30 -3.63 7.39
N PHE A 104 -2.16 -3.04 7.05
CA PHE A 104 -1.37 -2.26 7.99
C PHE A 104 -1.48 -0.77 7.70
N TYR A 105 -1.41 0.06 8.75
CA TYR A 105 -1.45 1.51 8.65
C TYR A 105 -0.29 2.19 9.38
N ALA A 106 0.05 3.40 8.95
CA ALA A 106 1.05 4.23 9.60
C ALA A 106 0.55 4.67 10.99
N ASP A 107 1.30 4.30 12.03
CA ASP A 107 1.00 4.67 13.42
C ASP A 107 1.93 5.76 13.97
N ARG A 108 2.88 6.21 13.14
CA ARG A 108 3.85 7.26 13.44
C ARG A 108 4.36 7.87 12.14
N PHE A 109 4.82 9.12 12.24
CA PHE A 109 5.42 9.88 11.15
C PHE A 109 6.63 10.65 11.67
N LYS A 110 7.61 10.96 10.81
CA LYS A 110 8.84 11.66 11.23
C LYS A 110 8.67 13.15 11.57
N THR A 111 7.52 13.75 11.29
CA THR A 111 7.31 15.20 11.42
C THR A 111 6.18 15.54 12.40
N ASP A 112 6.39 16.53 13.26
CA ASP A 112 5.36 17.03 14.19
C ASP A 112 4.12 17.56 13.47
N LYS A 113 4.28 18.06 12.24
CA LYS A 113 3.17 18.51 11.40
C LYS A 113 2.22 17.38 10.99
N ALA A 114 2.69 16.14 10.94
CA ALA A 114 1.82 14.99 10.71
C ALA A 114 0.84 14.77 11.88
N ALA A 115 1.27 15.07 13.11
CA ALA A 115 0.41 14.98 14.28
C ALA A 115 -0.68 16.06 14.27
N SER A 116 -0.32 17.31 13.94
CA SER A 116 -1.30 18.41 13.87
C SER A 116 -2.35 18.21 12.76
N LEU A 117 -1.98 17.48 11.70
CA LEU A 117 -2.89 17.09 10.62
C LEU A 117 -3.66 15.79 10.88
N GLY A 118 -3.41 15.12 12.01
CA GLY A 118 -4.11 13.89 12.38
C GLY A 118 -3.84 12.71 11.44
N LEU A 119 -2.66 12.66 10.80
CA LEU A 119 -2.38 11.69 9.74
C LEU A 119 -2.44 10.23 10.21
N VAL A 120 -2.16 9.96 11.49
CA VAL A 120 -2.30 8.60 12.07
C VAL A 120 -3.77 8.18 12.02
N GLY A 121 -4.68 9.04 12.47
CA GLY A 121 -6.11 8.77 12.44
C GLY A 121 -6.64 8.63 11.01
N LEU A 122 -6.13 9.42 10.06
CA LEU A 122 -6.48 9.28 8.65
C LEU A 122 -5.96 7.97 8.04
N SER A 123 -4.72 7.56 8.36
CA SER A 123 -4.15 6.30 7.89
C SER A 123 -4.92 5.11 8.46
N GLN A 124 -5.26 5.14 9.75
CA GLN A 124 -6.07 4.11 10.40
C GLN A 124 -7.47 4.02 9.75
N LYS A 125 -8.13 5.15 9.53
CA LYS A 125 -9.44 5.19 8.85
C LYS A 125 -9.35 4.63 7.43
N ALA A 126 -8.31 4.97 6.68
CA ALA A 126 -8.08 4.44 5.34
C ALA A 126 -7.91 2.91 5.35
N ALA A 127 -7.14 2.37 6.30
CA ALA A 127 -6.94 0.92 6.43
C ALA A 127 -8.23 0.18 6.78
N HIS A 128 -9.03 0.67 7.72
CA HIS A 128 -10.33 0.06 8.01
C HIS A 128 -11.31 0.13 6.83
N LEU A 129 -11.29 1.22 6.07
CA LEU A 129 -12.11 1.33 4.85
C LEU A 129 -11.64 0.35 3.77
N LEU A 130 -10.33 0.21 3.57
CA LEU A 130 -9.76 -0.75 2.65
C LEU A 130 -10.13 -2.17 3.05
N ASP A 131 -9.90 -2.55 4.30
CA ASP A 131 -10.23 -3.86 4.84
C ASP A 131 -11.72 -4.17 4.69
N ARG A 132 -12.63 -3.25 5.06
CA ARG A 132 -14.08 -3.47 4.90
C ARG A 132 -14.45 -3.83 3.46
N ASN A 133 -13.83 -3.19 2.48
CA ASN A 133 -14.10 -3.47 1.07
C ASN A 133 -13.41 -4.76 0.59
N LEU A 134 -12.20 -5.05 1.07
CA LEU A 134 -11.51 -6.32 0.79
C LEU A 134 -12.28 -7.50 1.37
N ARG A 135 -12.76 -7.43 2.61
CA ARG A 135 -13.60 -8.46 3.24
C ARG A 135 -14.82 -8.80 2.40
N ALA A 136 -15.48 -7.77 1.86
CA ALA A 136 -16.65 -7.96 1.01
C ALA A 136 -16.30 -8.55 -0.36
N SER A 137 -15.18 -8.14 -0.95
CA SER A 137 -14.79 -8.48 -2.32
C SER A 137 -14.06 -9.83 -2.42
N LEU A 138 -13.32 -10.20 -1.38
CA LEU A 138 -12.54 -11.44 -1.28
C LEU A 138 -13.23 -12.46 -0.38
N LYS A 139 -14.53 -12.24 -0.10
CA LYS A 139 -15.34 -13.19 0.65
C LYS A 139 -15.23 -14.56 -0.01
N ASP A 140 -14.98 -15.58 0.81
CA ASP A 140 -14.79 -16.97 0.40
C ASP A 140 -13.51 -17.27 -0.42
N MET A 141 -12.69 -16.25 -0.73
CA MET A 141 -11.39 -16.41 -1.43
C MET A 141 -10.20 -16.28 -0.49
N MET A 142 -10.25 -15.36 0.48
CA MET A 142 -9.17 -15.11 1.42
C MET A 142 -9.73 -14.82 2.81
N VAL A 143 -9.09 -15.39 3.84
CA VAL A 143 -9.39 -15.04 5.23
C VAL A 143 -8.89 -13.62 5.51
N ALA A 144 -9.70 -12.80 6.14
CA ALA A 144 -9.32 -11.46 6.55
C ALA A 144 -8.84 -11.49 8.00
N ASN A 145 -7.53 -11.36 8.19
CA ASN A 145 -6.87 -11.57 9.48
C ASN A 145 -6.96 -10.33 10.37
N ASP A 146 -6.23 -9.26 10.04
CA ASP A 146 -6.08 -8.12 10.95
C ASP A 146 -6.06 -6.76 10.23
N VAL A 147 -6.41 -5.72 10.99
CA VAL A 147 -6.16 -4.31 10.65
C VAL A 147 -5.36 -3.69 11.79
N ALA A 148 -4.05 -3.53 11.58
CA ALA A 148 -3.10 -3.26 12.65
C ALA A 148 -2.12 -2.12 12.29
N PRO A 149 -1.49 -1.47 13.28
CA PRO A 149 -0.45 -0.48 13.02
C PRO A 149 0.82 -1.12 12.43
N GLU A 150 1.63 -0.35 11.69
CA GLU A 150 2.85 -0.86 11.02
C GLU A 150 3.87 -1.49 11.97
N ARG A 151 3.88 -1.10 13.25
CA ARG A 151 4.74 -1.69 14.28
C ARG A 151 4.47 -3.18 14.55
N ASP A 152 3.27 -3.65 14.19
CA ASP A 152 2.83 -5.03 14.42
C ASP A 152 3.03 -5.92 13.17
N ILE A 153 3.65 -5.39 12.11
CA ILE A 153 4.04 -6.19 10.95
C ILE A 153 5.04 -7.29 11.40
N PRO A 154 4.74 -8.58 11.16
CA PRO A 154 5.62 -9.67 11.60
C PRO A 154 7.04 -9.52 11.05
N SER A 155 8.05 -9.71 11.91
CA SER A 155 9.46 -9.41 11.62
C SER A 155 10.12 -10.27 10.55
N ALA A 156 9.51 -11.40 10.18
CA ALA A 156 9.97 -12.23 9.06
C ALA A 156 9.57 -11.64 7.69
N ALA A 157 8.71 -10.60 7.68
CA ALA A 157 8.17 -10.04 6.46
C ALA A 157 9.10 -8.99 5.82
N ILE A 158 9.72 -8.04 6.56
CA ILE A 158 10.56 -7.00 5.94
C ILE A 158 11.47 -6.26 6.97
N ASP A 159 12.57 -5.65 6.49
CA ASP A 159 13.47 -4.65 7.12
C ASP A 159 12.75 -3.48 7.83
N ARG A 160 12.86 -3.42 9.17
CA ARG A 160 12.13 -2.53 10.09
C ARG A 160 12.39 -1.02 9.99
N SER A 161 13.13 -0.52 8.99
CA SER A 161 13.24 0.94 8.80
C SER A 161 11.86 1.49 8.44
N SER A 162 11.14 2.12 9.38
CA SER A 162 9.72 2.52 9.26
C SER A 162 9.38 3.11 7.88
N TRP A 163 8.72 2.31 7.04
CA TRP A 163 8.48 2.65 5.63
C TRP A 163 7.40 3.71 5.45
N PHE A 164 6.47 3.83 6.40
CA PHE A 164 5.42 4.85 6.33
C PHE A 164 5.83 6.15 7.03
N SER A 165 6.85 6.15 7.90
CA SER A 165 7.28 7.37 8.59
C SER A 165 7.81 8.47 7.66
N GLU A 166 8.16 8.11 6.43
CA GLU A 166 8.64 8.99 5.37
C GLU A 166 7.52 9.64 4.52
N VAL A 167 6.24 9.29 4.71
CA VAL A 167 5.09 9.82 3.91
C VAL A 167 3.96 10.27 4.85
N PRO A 168 3.38 11.47 4.77
CA PRO A 168 3.84 12.72 4.18
C PRO A 168 4.34 13.73 5.22
N SER A 169 5.52 14.31 4.94
CA SER A 169 5.89 15.64 5.42
C SER A 169 5.06 16.65 4.64
N VAL A 170 3.89 17.02 5.16
CA VAL A 170 3.12 18.12 4.58
C VAL A 170 3.93 19.39 4.79
N THR A 171 4.68 19.88 3.80
CA THR A 171 5.23 21.25 3.81
C THR A 171 4.15 22.23 3.45
#